data_AF-A0A518D2V7-F1
#
_entry.id   AF-A0A518D2V7-F1
#
_cell.length_a   1.000
_cell.length_b   1.000
_cell.length_c   1.000
_cell.angle_alpha   90.00
_cell.angle_beta   90.00
_cell.angle_gamma   90.00
#
_symmetry.space_group_name_H-M   'P 1'
#
loop_
_entity.id
_entity.type
_entity.pdbx_description
1 polymer ?
#
loop_
_entity_poly.entity_id
_entity_poly.type
_entity_poly.pdbx_seq_one_letter_code
_entity_poly.pdbx_strand_id
1 'polypeptide(L)'
;MTYREDQGRMARMFAFWSLVFVTLFGCSFLFDMLFNNVESLRTPLLERPLPIVRIEATGAFLIAAVIFLGLTALIWRWQQRRKVADFLIDTEHELRKVTWPSVDDVVNTSTVVVICVMILMGFLAFTDWFLGRLFQQLLVG
;
A
#
# COMPACT_ATOMS: atom_id res chain seq x y z
N MET A 1 -12.55 -28.96 17.52
CA MET A 1 -11.09 -28.96 17.36
C MET A 1 -10.58 -27.71 18.07
N THR A 2 -9.72 -27.87 19.07
CA THR A 2 -9.22 -26.75 19.89
C THR A 2 -8.15 -26.03 19.09
N TYR A 3 -8.43 -24.79 18.72
CA TYR A 3 -7.52 -23.94 17.95
C TYR A 3 -6.31 -23.55 18.82
N ARG A 4 -5.07 -23.80 18.36
CA ARG A 4 -3.87 -23.28 19.04
C ARG A 4 -3.80 -21.78 18.79
N GLU A 5 -3.66 -20.99 19.85
CA GLU A 5 -3.71 -19.52 19.82
C GLU A 5 -2.69 -18.86 18.88
N ASP A 6 -1.62 -19.57 18.51
CA ASP A 6 -0.53 -19.09 17.65
C ASP A 6 -0.79 -19.27 16.14
N GLN A 7 -1.85 -19.97 15.73
CA GLN A 7 -2.14 -20.18 14.31
C GLN A 7 -2.66 -18.90 13.66
N GLY A 8 -2.23 -18.60 12.43
CA GLY A 8 -2.76 -17.49 11.62
C GLY A 8 -2.53 -16.08 12.17
N ARG A 9 -1.66 -15.89 13.19
CA ARG A 9 -1.51 -14.61 13.88
C ARG A 9 -1.02 -13.51 12.94
N MET A 10 0.01 -13.80 12.14
CA MET A 10 0.63 -12.81 11.27
C MET A 10 -0.29 -12.42 10.13
N ALA A 11 -0.92 -13.41 9.48
CA ALA A 11 -1.88 -13.15 8.41
C ALA A 11 -3.08 -12.33 8.90
N ARG A 12 -3.63 -12.65 10.08
CA ARG A 12 -4.77 -11.93 10.65
C ARG A 12 -4.42 -10.50 11.04
N MET A 13 -3.29 -10.28 11.70
CA MET A 13 -2.84 -8.94 12.06
C MET A 13 -2.59 -8.10 10.81
N PHE A 14 -1.90 -8.65 9.80
CA PHE A 14 -1.63 -7.94 8.55
C PHE A 14 -2.90 -7.55 7.81
N ALA A 15 -3.85 -8.49 7.64
CA ALA A 15 -5.13 -8.22 6.97
C ALA A 15 -6.01 -7.24 7.75
N PHE A 16 -5.96 -7.25 9.09
CA PHE A 16 -6.68 -6.28 9.90
C PHE A 16 -6.09 -4.87 9.70
N TRP A 17 -4.77 -4.74 9.88
CA TRP A 17 -4.09 -3.45 9.76
C TRP A 17 -4.17 -2.87 8.35
N SER A 18 -4.08 -3.69 7.30
CA SER A 18 -4.23 -3.22 5.92
C SER A 18 -5.62 -2.63 5.66
N LEU A 19 -6.67 -3.31 6.12
CA LEU A 19 -8.05 -2.80 6.01
C LEU A 19 -8.27 -1.53 6.84
N VAL A 20 -7.65 -1.44 8.02
CA VAL A 20 -7.70 -0.22 8.86
C VAL A 20 -7.01 0.95 8.14
N PHE A 21 -5.84 0.76 7.52
CA PHE A 21 -5.17 1.81 6.76
C PHE A 21 -5.99 2.29 5.57
N VAL A 22 -6.61 1.37 4.82
CA VAL A 22 -7.52 1.72 3.71
C VAL A 22 -8.72 2.51 4.23
N THR A 23 -9.30 2.08 5.35
CA THR A 23 -10.43 2.78 5.99
C THR A 23 -10.04 4.18 6.46
N LEU A 24 -8.84 4.32 7.04
CA LEU A 24 -8.30 5.61 7.48
C LEU A 24 -8.10 6.56 6.31
N PHE A 25 -7.51 6.07 5.21
CA PHE A 25 -7.35 6.84 3.98
C PHE A 25 -8.72 7.28 3.42
N GLY A 26 -9.69 6.38 3.36
CA GLY A 26 -11.06 6.69 2.93
C GLY A 26 -11.74 7.74 3.82
N CYS A 27 -11.54 7.67 5.13
CA CYS A 27 -12.09 8.66 6.06
C CYS A 27 -11.39 10.02 5.97
N SER A 28 -10.09 10.07 5.68
CA SER A 28 -9.38 11.33 5.43
C SER A 28 -9.90 12.01 4.16
N PHE A 29 -10.12 11.25 3.09
CA PHE A 29 -10.70 11.77 1.86
C PHE A 29 -12.15 12.23 2.06
N LEU A 30 -12.95 11.48 2.83
CA LEU A 30 -14.31 11.86 3.18
C LEU A 30 -14.34 13.15 3.99
N PHE A 31 -13.42 13.32 4.95
CA PHE A 31 -13.28 14.54 5.72
C PHE A 31 -12.98 15.74 4.80
N ASP A 32 -12.01 15.62 3.90
CA ASP A 32 -11.66 16.68 2.95
C ASP A 32 -12.85 17.01 2.04
N MET A 33 -13.57 16.00 1.54
CA MET A 33 -14.76 16.20 0.73
C MET A 33 -15.86 16.94 1.51
N LEU A 34 -16.11 16.55 2.76
CA LEU A 34 -17.17 17.12 3.59
C LEU A 34 -16.83 18.54 4.04
N PHE A 35 -15.58 18.80 4.41
CA PHE A 35 -15.07 20.12 4.78
C PHE A 35 -15.14 21.10 3.61
N ASN A 36 -14.76 20.66 2.40
CA ASN A 36 -14.75 21.53 1.23
C ASN A 36 -16.15 21.77 0.64
N ASN A 37 -17.05 20.79 0.67
CA ASN A 37 -18.36 20.91 0.01
C ASN A 37 -19.52 21.36 0.91
N VAL A 38 -19.41 21.22 2.24
CA VAL A 38 -20.52 21.56 3.14
C VAL A 38 -20.13 22.65 4.13
N GLU A 39 -20.62 23.85 3.86
CA GLU A 39 -20.34 25.06 4.63
C GLU A 39 -20.83 24.96 6.09
N SER A 40 -22.00 24.34 6.30
CA SER A 40 -22.60 24.12 7.63
C SER A 40 -21.76 23.23 8.55
N LEU A 41 -20.82 22.45 8.01
CA LEU A 41 -19.97 21.56 8.81
C LEU A 41 -18.59 22.14 9.11
N ARG A 42 -18.25 23.32 8.56
CA ARG A 42 -16.97 24.01 8.80
C ARG A 42 -16.90 24.71 10.15
N THR A 43 -18.03 24.91 10.82
CA THR A 43 -18.06 25.60 12.11
C THR A 43 -17.33 24.75 13.16
N PRO A 44 -16.29 25.29 13.82
CA PRO A 44 -15.62 24.58 14.91
C PRO A 44 -16.58 24.44 16.09
N LEU A 45 -16.83 23.20 16.52
CA LEU A 45 -17.76 22.90 17.63
C LEU A 45 -17.13 23.16 19.01
N LEU A 46 -15.81 23.26 19.07
CA LEU A 46 -15.06 23.51 20.30
C LEU A 46 -14.13 24.71 20.07
N GLU A 47 -14.37 25.81 20.77
CA GLU A 47 -13.57 27.06 20.68
C GLU A 47 -12.12 26.90 21.18
N ARG A 48 -11.73 25.71 21.65
CA ARG A 48 -10.37 25.39 22.07
C ARG A 48 -9.79 24.27 21.20
N PRO A 49 -8.62 24.47 20.57
CA PRO A 49 -7.92 23.37 19.93
C PRO A 49 -7.56 22.32 20.98
N LEU A 50 -7.77 21.04 20.67
CA LEU A 50 -7.40 19.95 21.56
C LEU A 50 -5.87 19.95 21.76
N PRO A 51 -5.38 19.86 23.01
CA PRO A 51 -3.95 20.02 23.32
C PRO A 51 -3.02 18.98 22.69
N ILE A 52 -3.56 17.88 22.17
CA ILE A 52 -2.80 16.76 21.59
C ILE A 52 -2.85 16.78 20.06
N VAL A 53 -3.89 17.37 19.47
CA VAL A 53 -4.11 17.38 18.02
C VAL A 53 -4.53 18.80 17.65
N ARG A 54 -3.63 19.56 17.01
CA ARG A 54 -3.87 20.92 16.47
C ARG A 54 -4.81 20.88 15.26
N ILE A 55 -5.96 20.24 15.41
CA ILE A 55 -7.04 20.20 14.43
C ILE A 55 -8.27 20.72 15.16
N GLU A 56 -8.91 21.74 14.61
CA GLU A 56 -10.16 22.26 15.14
C GLU A 56 -11.22 21.16 15.02
N ALA A 57 -11.84 20.81 16.15
CA ALA A 57 -12.88 19.78 16.20
C ALA A 57 -14.12 20.26 15.44
N THR A 58 -14.09 20.01 14.15
CA THR A 58 -15.08 20.45 13.17
C THR A 58 -16.19 19.40 13.07
N GLY A 59 -17.42 19.77 12.73
CA GLY A 59 -18.52 18.81 12.56
C GLY A 59 -18.17 17.69 11.56
N ALA A 60 -17.43 18.04 10.50
CA ALA A 60 -16.91 17.08 9.52
C ALA A 60 -15.95 16.05 10.13
N PHE A 61 -15.12 16.46 11.10
CA PHE A 61 -14.16 15.57 11.77
C PHE A 61 -14.87 14.54 12.64
N LEU A 62 -15.91 14.95 13.38
CA LEU A 62 -16.69 14.02 14.21
C LEU A 62 -17.38 12.94 13.38
N ILE A 63 -17.98 13.33 12.24
CA ILE A 63 -18.64 12.38 11.35
C ILE A 63 -17.61 11.39 10.77
N ALA A 64 -16.48 11.88 10.27
CA ALA A 64 -15.42 11.02 9.76
C ALA A 64 -14.87 10.07 10.84
N ALA A 65 -14.68 10.55 12.08
CA ALA A 65 -14.21 9.75 13.19
C ALA A 65 -15.20 8.66 13.61
N VAL A 66 -16.51 8.98 13.68
CA VAL A 66 -17.56 8.01 14.00
C VAL A 66 -17.64 6.93 12.92
N ILE A 67 -17.59 7.32 11.65
CA ILE A 67 -17.58 6.39 10.51
C ILE A 67 -16.34 5.49 10.59
N PHE A 68 -15.16 6.06 10.83
CA PHE A 68 -13.91 5.30 10.96
C PHE A 68 -13.98 4.23 12.06
N LEU A 69 -14.44 4.60 13.26
CA LEU A 69 -14.58 3.69 14.39
C LEU A 69 -15.64 2.61 14.10
N GLY A 70 -16.76 2.98 13.50
CA GLY A 70 -17.83 2.05 13.11
C GLY A 70 -17.36 1.02 12.09
N LEU A 71 -16.66 1.46 11.04
CA LEU A 71 -16.10 0.59 10.01
C LEU A 71 -15.01 -0.33 10.56
N THR A 72 -14.12 0.19 11.41
CA THR A 72 -13.07 -0.62 12.04
C THR A 72 -13.67 -1.70 12.96
N ALA A 73 -14.71 -1.37 13.73
CA ALA A 73 -15.45 -2.35 14.54
C ALA A 73 -16.16 -3.41 13.68
N LEU A 74 -16.71 -3.01 12.53
CA LEU A 74 -17.32 -3.93 11.56
C LEU A 74 -16.27 -4.89 10.98
N ILE A 75 -15.11 -4.37 10.56
CA ILE A 75 -13.99 -5.16 10.04
C ILE A 75 -13.52 -6.17 11.08
N TRP A 76 -13.34 -5.74 12.34
CA TRP A 76 -12.96 -6.62 13.42
C TRP A 76 -13.97 -7.77 13.61
N ARG A 77 -15.27 -7.47 13.60
CA ARG A 77 -16.33 -8.49 13.68
C ARG A 77 -16.35 -9.41 12.47
N TRP A 78 -16.08 -8.90 11.28
CA TRP A 78 -16.07 -9.67 10.04
C TRP A 78 -14.89 -10.65 10.00
N GLN A 79 -13.70 -10.21 10.42
CA GLN A 79 -12.50 -11.04 10.41
C GLN A 79 -12.51 -12.14 11.49
N GLN A 80 -13.30 -11.96 12.56
CA GLN A 80 -13.52 -12.99 13.57
C GLN A 80 -14.50 -14.08 13.13
N ARG A 81 -15.12 -13.97 11.93
CA ARG A 81 -15.96 -15.03 11.39
C ARG A 81 -15.11 -16.26 11.07
N ARG A 82 -15.59 -17.45 11.46
CA ARG A 82 -14.87 -18.73 11.29
C ARG A 82 -14.32 -18.94 9.88
N LYS A 83 -15.16 -18.77 8.85
CA LYS A 83 -14.75 -18.93 7.43
C LYS A 83 -13.56 -18.06 7.04
N VAL A 84 -13.55 -16.80 7.51
CA VAL A 84 -12.48 -15.85 7.20
C VAL A 84 -11.24 -16.22 7.98
N ALA A 85 -11.37 -16.49 9.28
CA ALA A 85 -10.26 -16.92 10.11
C ALA A 85 -9.58 -18.16 9.53
N ASP A 86 -10.34 -19.22 9.23
CA ASP A 86 -9.85 -20.49 8.66
C ASP A 86 -9.10 -20.25 7.33
N PHE A 87 -9.63 -19.42 6.44
CA PHE A 87 -8.95 -19.05 5.19
C PHE A 87 -7.60 -18.35 5.42
N LEU A 88 -7.53 -17.41 6.37
CA LEU A 88 -6.27 -16.71 6.66
C LEU A 88 -5.23 -17.64 7.29
N ILE A 89 -5.66 -18.63 8.06
CA ILE A 89 -4.79 -19.64 8.67
C ILE A 89 -4.20 -20.54 7.59
N ASP A 90 -5.05 -21.03 6.68
CA ASP A 90 -4.61 -21.86 5.56
C ASP A 90 -3.65 -21.09 4.65
N THR A 91 -3.93 -19.81 4.40
CA THR A 91 -3.04 -18.92 3.63
C THR A 91 -1.69 -18.76 4.32
N GLU A 92 -1.64 -18.56 5.65
CA GLU A 92 -0.36 -18.48 6.38
C GLU A 92 0.41 -19.80 6.30
N HIS A 93 -0.29 -20.94 6.40
CA HIS A 93 0.33 -22.25 6.24
C HIS A 93 0.92 -22.45 4.84
N GLU A 94 0.23 -21.97 3.79
CA GLU A 94 0.72 -22.07 2.42
C GLU A 94 1.90 -21.13 2.16
N LEU A 95 1.86 -19.91 2.69
CA LEU A 95 2.95 -18.94 2.58
C LEU A 95 4.23 -19.42 3.27
N ARG A 96 4.12 -20.22 4.34
CA ARG A 96 5.29 -20.84 5.01
C ARG A 96 5.95 -21.94 4.18
N LYS A 97 5.26 -22.50 3.19
CA LYS A 97 5.83 -23.49 2.26
C LYS A 97 6.65 -22.80 1.15
N VAL A 98 6.41 -21.51 0.92
CA VAL A 98 7.17 -20.73 -0.07
C VAL A 98 8.57 -20.45 0.46
N THR A 99 9.57 -20.94 -0.26
CA THR A 99 10.97 -20.63 0.00
C THR A 99 11.24 -19.20 -0.46
N TRP A 100 11.22 -18.24 0.47
CA TRP A 100 11.59 -16.86 0.16
C TRP A 100 13.09 -16.78 -0.13
N PRO A 101 13.50 -16.17 -1.26
CA PRO A 101 14.91 -16.03 -1.60
C PRO A 101 15.60 -15.14 -0.56
N SER A 102 16.88 -15.41 -0.30
CA SER A 102 17.67 -14.52 0.55
C SER A 102 17.91 -13.19 -0.18
N VAL A 103 18.21 -12.13 0.57
CA VAL A 103 18.52 -10.81 -0.02
C VAL A 103 19.71 -10.91 -0.99
N ASP A 104 20.67 -11.78 -0.69
CA ASP A 104 21.84 -12.02 -1.54
C ASP A 104 21.45 -12.70 -2.86
N ASP A 105 20.52 -13.66 -2.83
CA ASP A 105 20.02 -14.31 -4.05
C ASP A 105 19.30 -13.31 -4.96
N VAL A 106 18.52 -12.40 -4.37
CA VAL A 106 17.80 -11.35 -5.11
C VAL A 106 18.77 -10.36 -5.75
N VAL A 107 19.79 -9.91 -4.99
CA VAL A 107 20.81 -8.98 -5.51
C VAL A 107 21.63 -9.64 -6.61
N ASN A 108 22.04 -10.89 -6.44
CA ASN A 108 22.82 -11.60 -7.47
C ASN A 108 22.00 -11.78 -8.76
N THR A 109 20.75 -12.24 -8.63
CA THR A 109 19.87 -12.44 -9.79
C THR A 109 19.56 -11.13 -10.51
N SER A 110 19.27 -10.05 -9.78
CA SER A 110 18.99 -8.74 -10.37
C SER A 110 20.24 -8.10 -11.00
N THR A 111 21.42 -8.28 -10.40
CA THR A 111 22.69 -7.75 -10.93
C THR A 111 22.99 -8.31 -12.32
N VAL A 112 22.79 -9.61 -12.53
CA VAL A 112 22.96 -10.24 -13.85
C VAL A 112 22.05 -9.59 -14.88
N VAL A 113 20.77 -9.38 -14.55
CA VAL A 113 19.81 -8.73 -15.45
C VAL A 113 20.23 -7.30 -15.78
N VAL A 114 20.66 -6.53 -14.79
CA VAL A 114 21.17 -5.16 -14.99
C VAL A 114 22.36 -5.15 -15.94
N ILE A 115 23.32 -6.07 -15.76
CA ILE A 115 24.48 -6.18 -16.66
C ILE A 115 24.04 -6.53 -18.08
N CYS A 116 23.12 -7.49 -18.26
CA CYS A 116 22.60 -7.83 -19.58
C CYS A 116 21.93 -6.64 -20.28
N VAL A 117 21.12 -5.86 -19.54
CA VAL A 117 20.47 -4.65 -20.08
C VAL A 117 21.52 -3.59 -20.46
N MET A 118 22.55 -3.39 -19.64
CA MET A 118 23.63 -2.44 -19.91
C MET A 118 24.43 -2.80 -21.17
N ILE A 119 24.73 -4.09 -21.37
CA ILE A 119 25.40 -4.57 -22.59
C ILE A 119 24.53 -4.30 -23.82
N LEU A 120 23.23 -4.60 -23.74
CA LEU A 120 22.29 -4.34 -24.83
C LEU A 120 22.20 -2.84 -25.16
N MET A 121 22.11 -1.98 -24.14
CA MET A 121 22.11 -0.53 -24.30
C MET A 121 23.41 -0.04 -24.98
N GLY A 122 24.57 -0.58 -24.57
CA GLY A 122 25.84 -0.25 -25.21
C GLY A 122 25.90 -0.66 -26.68
N PHE A 123 25.40 -1.86 -27.01
CA PHE A 123 25.34 -2.34 -28.39
C PHE A 123 24.40 -1.50 -29.27
N LEU A 124 23.22 -1.15 -28.77
CA LEU A 124 22.28 -0.27 -29.46
C LEU A 124 22.90 1.12 -29.70
N ALA A 125 23.45 1.73 -28.66
CA ALA A 125 24.10 3.03 -28.78
C ALA A 125 25.28 3.01 -29.78
N PHE A 126 26.07 1.93 -29.78
CA PHE A 126 27.15 1.73 -30.74
C PHE A 126 26.62 1.63 -32.17
N THR A 127 25.57 0.83 -32.37
CA THR A 127 24.96 0.60 -33.68
C THR A 127 24.34 1.87 -34.25
N ASP A 128 23.59 2.62 -33.43
CA ASP A 128 23.00 3.90 -33.81
C ASP A 128 24.07 4.93 -34.19
N TRP A 129 25.16 4.99 -33.41
CA TRP A 129 26.28 5.88 -33.70
C TRP A 129 27.03 5.50 -34.98
N PHE A 130 27.29 4.20 -35.17
CA PHE A 130 28.01 3.68 -36.33
C PHE A 130 27.20 3.88 -37.62
N LEU A 131 25.94 3.45 -37.64
CA LEU A 131 25.04 3.62 -38.78
C LEU A 131 24.80 5.10 -39.06
N GLY A 132 24.60 5.93 -38.03
CA GLY A 132 24.42 7.37 -38.20
C GLY A 132 25.61 8.02 -38.91
N ARG A 133 26.84 7.68 -38.51
CA ARG A 133 28.05 8.16 -39.19
C ARG A 133 28.17 7.68 -40.63
N LEU A 134 27.85 6.41 -40.86
CA LEU A 134 27.95 5.78 -42.18
C LEU A 134 26.93 6.40 -43.17
N PHE A 135 25.69 6.62 -42.73
CA PHE A 135 24.68 7.32 -43.51
C PHE A 135 25.03 8.79 -43.77
N GLN A 136 25.58 9.51 -42.79
CA GLN A 136 26.03 10.89 -43.01
C GLN A 136 27.10 10.99 -44.09
N GLN A 137 28.06 10.06 -44.11
CA GLN A 137 29.10 10.04 -45.15
C GLN A 137 28.55 9.71 -46.54
N LEU A 138 27.52 8.86 -46.62
CA LEU A 138 26.86 8.48 -47.88
C LEU A 138 25.91 9.53 -48.46
N LEU A 139 25.31 10.37 -47.61
CA LEU A 139 24.36 11.42 -48.03
C LEU A 139 25.01 12.77 -48.31
N VAL A 140 26.20 13.01 -47.73
CA VAL A 140 26.93 14.29 -47.85
C VAL A 140 28.12 14.19 -48.82
N GLY A 141 28.59 12.98 -49.12
CA GLY A 141 29.51 12.70 -50.24
C GLY A 141 28.76 12.36 -51.52
#